data_AF-A0A271J637-F1
#
_entry.id   AF-A0A271J637-F1
#
_cell.length_a   1.000
_cell.length_b   1.000
_cell.length_c   1.000
_cell.angle_alpha   90.00
_cell.angle_beta   90.00
_cell.angle_gamma   90.00
#
_symmetry.space_group_name_H-M   'P 1'
#
loop_
_entity.id
_entity.type
_entity.pdbx_description
1 polymer ?
#
loop_
_entity_poly.entity_id
_entity_poly.type
_entity_poly.pdbx_seq_one_letter_code
_entity_poly.pdbx_strand_id
1 'polypeptide(L)'
;MFSGVPLYTTRLVRERTFSFPTRDQVRSPADAAVVLAEYFSDRDREEFVVAFLDTANTLTGLHVASVGGLAASIVEPRQVFKAAVLANAAAVLLAHNHPSGNPEPSREDVAVTRQLVEAGKVMGIPVHDHLIRATRYR
;
A
#
# COMPACT_ATOMS: atom_id res chain seq x y z
N MET A 1 -7.56 22.79 38.99
CA MET A 1 -7.14 23.04 37.59
C MET A 1 -7.56 21.82 36.78
N PHE A 2 -8.67 21.89 36.04
CA PHE A 2 -9.13 20.74 35.25
C PHE A 2 -8.30 20.67 33.97
N SER A 3 -7.32 19.77 33.95
CA SER A 3 -6.66 19.37 32.71
C SER A 3 -7.61 18.41 31.98
N GLY A 4 -8.48 18.96 31.13
CA GLY A 4 -9.34 18.13 30.28
C GLY A 4 -8.49 17.46 29.21
N VAL A 5 -8.31 16.16 29.30
CA VAL A 5 -7.67 15.35 28.24
C VAL A 5 -8.75 14.93 27.22
N PRO A 6 -8.52 15.18 25.92
CA PRO A 6 -9.55 14.98 24.91
C PRO A 6 -9.72 13.52 24.45
N LEU A 7 -10.85 13.32 23.77
CA LEU A 7 -11.34 12.08 23.20
C LEU A 7 -10.84 11.87 21.77
N TYR A 8 -10.41 10.65 21.46
CA TYR A 8 -9.95 10.25 20.13
C TYR A 8 -10.98 9.41 19.39
N THR A 9 -10.94 9.47 18.06
CA THR A 9 -11.62 8.46 17.24
C THR A 9 -10.72 8.07 16.07
N THR A 10 -10.55 6.77 15.90
CA THR A 10 -9.82 6.18 14.78
C THR A 10 -10.77 5.28 14.01
N ARG A 11 -10.89 5.49 12.70
CA ARG A 11 -11.77 4.69 11.82
C ARG A 11 -11.10 4.54 10.46
N LEU A 12 -11.27 3.38 9.84
CA LEU A 12 -11.05 3.22 8.42
C LEU A 12 -12.38 3.47 7.70
N VAL A 13 -12.37 4.28 6.64
CA VAL A 13 -13.56 4.61 5.84
C VAL A 13 -13.38 4.00 4.46
N ARG A 14 -14.36 3.21 4.02
CA ARG A 14 -14.39 2.70 2.64
C ARG A 14 -14.90 3.81 1.72
N GLU A 15 -13.99 4.43 0.97
CA GLU A 15 -14.35 5.50 0.02
C GLU A 15 -14.97 4.96 -1.27
N ARG A 16 -14.46 3.82 -1.76
CA ARG A 16 -14.88 3.18 -3.01
C ARG A 16 -14.61 1.69 -2.97
N THR A 17 -15.24 0.95 -3.90
CA THR A 17 -15.01 -0.48 -4.12
C THR A 17 -14.50 -0.67 -5.53
N PHE A 18 -13.42 -1.43 -5.67
CA PHE A 18 -12.93 -1.90 -6.96
C PHE A 18 -13.41 -3.33 -7.17
N SER A 19 -13.83 -3.65 -8.40
CA SER A 19 -14.14 -5.02 -8.79
C SER A 19 -12.99 -5.52 -9.64
N PHE A 20 -12.28 -6.54 -9.18
CA PHE A 20 -11.21 -7.16 -9.95
C PHE A 20 -11.78 -8.34 -10.75
N PRO A 21 -11.38 -8.52 -12.02
CA PRO A 21 -11.96 -9.53 -12.90
C PRO A 21 -11.57 -10.98 -12.53
N THR A 22 -10.50 -11.16 -11.75
CA THR A 22 -9.99 -12.46 -11.29
C THR A 22 -10.09 -12.62 -9.77
N ARG A 23 -9.98 -13.87 -9.27
CA ARG A 23 -9.97 -14.18 -7.83
C ARG A 23 -9.07 -13.19 -7.07
N ASP A 24 -9.61 -12.58 -6.03
CA ASP A 24 -8.91 -11.65 -5.14
C ASP A 24 -7.76 -12.31 -4.34
N GLN A 25 -7.44 -13.58 -4.62
CA GLN A 25 -6.43 -14.34 -3.89
C GLN A 25 -5.07 -14.20 -4.57
N VAL A 26 -4.12 -13.62 -3.83
CA VAL A 26 -2.75 -13.41 -4.27
C VAL A 26 -1.90 -14.60 -3.84
N ARG A 27 -1.46 -15.42 -4.79
CA ARG A 27 -0.56 -16.56 -4.52
C ARG A 27 0.81 -16.41 -5.18
N SER A 28 0.95 -15.40 -6.04
CA SER A 28 2.16 -15.12 -6.78
C SER A 28 2.28 -13.61 -7.06
N PRO A 29 3.50 -13.12 -7.37
CA PRO A 29 3.69 -11.75 -7.84
C PRO A 29 2.84 -11.41 -9.09
N ALA A 30 2.56 -12.39 -9.95
CA ALA A 30 1.71 -12.21 -11.12
C ALA A 30 0.25 -11.91 -10.74
N ASP A 31 -0.30 -12.60 -9.73
CA ASP A 31 -1.66 -12.33 -9.24
C ASP A 31 -1.75 -10.91 -8.67
N ALA A 32 -0.77 -10.52 -7.87
CA ALA A 32 -0.69 -9.17 -7.32
C ALA A 32 -0.57 -8.11 -8.42
N ALA A 33 0.25 -8.36 -9.44
CA ALA A 33 0.40 -7.46 -10.58
C ALA A 33 -0.92 -7.26 -11.35
N VAL A 34 -1.73 -8.31 -11.55
CA VAL A 34 -3.04 -8.20 -12.21
C VAL A 34 -3.98 -7.30 -11.41
N VAL A 35 -4.10 -7.53 -10.11
CA VAL A 35 -4.98 -6.76 -9.22
C VAL A 35 -4.55 -5.30 -9.15
N LEU A 36 -3.25 -5.03 -9.02
CA LEU A 36 -2.73 -3.67 -8.94
C LEU A 36 -2.73 -2.96 -10.30
N ALA A 37 -2.64 -3.69 -11.42
CA ALA A 37 -2.69 -3.09 -12.75
C ALA A 37 -4.03 -2.40 -13.03
N GLU A 38 -5.13 -2.95 -12.54
CA GLU A 38 -6.45 -2.31 -12.65
C GLU A 38 -6.51 -1.03 -11.80
N TYR A 39 -5.94 -1.05 -10.58
CA TYR A 39 -5.91 0.13 -9.72
C TYR A 39 -5.14 1.32 -10.34
N PHE A 40 -3.98 1.02 -10.95
CA PHE A 40 -3.06 2.02 -11.47
C PHE A 40 -3.35 2.48 -12.92
N SER A 41 -4.40 1.99 -13.60
CA SER A 41 -4.64 2.25 -15.03
C SER A 41 -4.72 3.74 -15.40
N ASP A 42 -5.32 4.55 -14.52
CA ASP A 42 -5.66 5.95 -14.79
C ASP A 42 -4.96 6.93 -13.81
N ARG A 43 -3.77 6.57 -13.29
CA ARG A 43 -3.07 7.32 -12.22
C ARG A 43 -1.90 8.18 -12.71
N ASP A 44 -2.10 9.50 -12.72
CA ASP A 44 -1.19 10.49 -13.36
C ASP A 44 -0.04 10.94 -12.50
N ARG A 45 -0.13 10.50 -11.25
CA ARG A 45 0.86 10.67 -10.23
C ARG A 45 1.36 9.30 -9.83
N GLU A 46 2.60 9.30 -9.39
CA GLU A 46 3.14 8.20 -8.63
C GLU A 46 2.33 8.07 -7.34
N GLU A 47 1.77 6.91 -7.06
CA GLU A 47 1.06 6.61 -5.82
C GLU A 47 1.73 5.41 -5.17
N PHE A 48 2.01 5.51 -3.87
CA PHE A 48 2.41 4.36 -3.06
C PHE A 48 1.19 3.78 -2.35
N VAL A 49 0.89 2.53 -2.66
CA VAL A 49 -0.31 1.81 -2.23
C VAL A 49 0.10 0.62 -1.37
N VAL A 50 -0.70 0.40 -0.32
CA VAL A 50 -0.61 -0.75 0.57
C VAL A 50 -1.87 -1.59 0.34
N ALA A 51 -1.67 -2.82 -0.10
CA ALA A 51 -2.72 -3.81 -0.23
C ALA A 51 -2.79 -4.65 1.05
N PHE A 52 -3.99 -4.76 1.62
CA PHE A 52 -4.24 -5.54 2.83
C PHE A 52 -4.65 -6.96 2.45
N LEU A 53 -4.01 -7.95 3.07
CA LEU A 53 -4.31 -9.36 2.86
C LEU A 53 -4.88 -9.99 4.12
N ASP A 54 -5.80 -10.93 3.97
CA ASP A 54 -6.19 -11.86 5.03
C ASP A 54 -5.22 -13.07 5.13
N THR A 55 -5.49 -14.00 6.04
CA THR A 55 -4.66 -15.20 6.27
C THR A 55 -4.68 -16.20 5.12
N ALA A 56 -5.63 -16.08 4.19
CA ALA A 56 -5.71 -16.86 2.96
C ALA A 56 -5.06 -16.13 1.77
N ASN A 57 -4.39 -15.00 2.01
CA ASN A 57 -3.85 -14.08 1.01
C ASN A 57 -4.92 -13.52 0.07
N THR A 58 -6.14 -13.33 0.56
CA THR A 58 -7.20 -12.62 -0.17
C THR A 58 -7.04 -11.12 0.05
N LEU A 59 -7.10 -10.33 -1.02
CA LEU A 59 -7.11 -8.88 -0.94
C LEU A 59 -8.40 -8.40 -0.26
N THR A 60 -8.25 -7.70 0.87
CA THR A 60 -9.39 -7.17 1.65
C THR A 60 -9.55 -5.66 1.53
N GLY A 61 -8.53 -4.96 1.03
CA GLY A 61 -8.59 -3.52 0.79
C GLY A 61 -7.29 -2.94 0.24
N LEU A 62 -7.37 -1.70 -0.22
CA LEU A 62 -6.25 -0.89 -0.67
C LEU A 62 -6.20 0.41 0.13
N HIS A 63 -5.00 0.87 0.45
CA HIS A 63 -4.75 2.15 1.10
C HIS A 63 -3.65 2.91 0.38
N VAL A 64 -3.94 4.14 -0.05
CA VAL A 64 -2.92 5.03 -0.62
C VAL A 64 -2.15 5.66 0.53
N ALA A 65 -0.93 5.21 0.75
CA ALA A 65 -0.07 5.71 1.82
C ALA A 65 0.63 7.02 1.44
N SER A 66 0.82 7.26 0.14
CA SER A 66 1.49 8.44 -0.38
C SER A 66 1.06 8.70 -1.82
N VAL A 67 0.94 9.99 -2.19
CA VAL A 67 0.74 10.44 -3.57
C VAL A 67 1.87 11.40 -3.90
N GLY A 68 2.66 11.06 -4.90
CA GLY A 68 3.77 11.84 -5.44
C GLY A 68 3.35 13.20 -5.97
N GLY A 69 4.25 14.17 -5.83
CA GLY A 69 4.13 15.55 -6.30
C GLY A 69 5.52 16.17 -6.48
N LEU A 70 5.60 17.50 -6.56
CA LEU A 70 6.88 18.23 -6.72
C LEU A 70 7.86 18.06 -5.55
N ALA A 71 7.37 17.67 -4.37
CA ALA A 71 8.19 17.32 -3.22
C ALA A 71 8.13 15.81 -3.00
N ALA A 72 9.27 15.18 -2.68
CA ALA A 72 9.34 13.76 -2.36
C ALA A 72 8.31 13.41 -1.28
N SER A 73 7.35 12.56 -1.62
CA SER A 73 6.34 12.12 -0.67
C SER A 73 6.92 10.98 0.18
N ILE A 74 6.95 11.17 1.50
CA ILE A 74 7.61 10.27 2.45
C ILE A 74 6.63 9.18 2.89
N VAL A 75 6.93 7.93 2.60
CA VAL A 75 6.19 6.77 3.14
C VAL A 75 6.68 6.48 4.55
N GLU A 76 5.85 6.72 5.55
CA GLU A 76 6.18 6.44 6.95
C GLU A 76 5.60 5.09 7.41
N PRO A 77 6.40 4.18 8.01
CA PRO A 77 5.90 2.90 8.51
C PRO A 77 4.72 3.02 9.47
N ARG A 78 4.72 4.05 10.34
CA ARG A 78 3.64 4.26 11.31
C ARG A 78 2.28 4.47 10.64
N GLN A 79 2.24 5.11 9.47
CA GLN A 79 1.00 5.37 8.75
C GLN A 79 0.51 4.09 8.05
N VAL A 80 1.44 3.40 7.38
CA VAL A 80 1.19 2.11 6.72
C VAL A 80 0.60 1.10 7.71
N PHE A 81 1.28 0.89 8.84
CA PHE A 81 0.85 -0.11 9.81
C PHE A 81 -0.33 0.33 10.66
N LYS A 82 -0.56 1.63 10.88
CA LYS A 82 -1.83 2.10 11.47
C LYS A 82 -3.01 1.68 10.61
N ALA A 83 -2.93 1.88 9.30
CA ALA A 83 -4.00 1.50 8.38
C ALA A 83 -4.16 -0.03 8.31
N ALA A 84 -3.06 -0.78 8.24
CA ALA A 84 -3.06 -2.24 8.23
C ALA A 84 -3.72 -2.84 9.50
N VAL A 85 -3.40 -2.29 10.68
CA VAL A 85 -4.01 -2.70 11.95
C VAL A 85 -5.51 -2.43 11.94
N LEU A 86 -5.95 -1.25 11.49
CA LEU A 86 -7.38 -0.92 11.42
C LEU A 86 -8.14 -1.76 10.39
N ALA A 87 -7.45 -2.23 9.35
CA ALA A 87 -7.99 -3.11 8.33
C ALA A 87 -8.02 -4.60 8.74
N ASN A 88 -7.48 -4.96 9.91
CA ASN A 88 -7.24 -6.35 10.33
C ASN A 88 -6.41 -7.15 9.30
N ALA A 89 -5.41 -6.51 8.71
CA ALA A 89 -4.53 -7.15 7.74
C ALA A 89 -3.66 -8.22 8.43
N ALA A 90 -3.68 -9.44 7.88
CA ALA A 90 -2.75 -10.51 8.27
C ALA A 90 -1.37 -10.31 7.65
N ALA A 91 -1.30 -9.67 6.48
CA ALA A 91 -0.08 -9.30 5.78
C ALA A 91 -0.35 -8.09 4.86
N VAL A 92 0.71 -7.50 4.32
CA VAL A 92 0.60 -6.43 3.33
C VAL A 92 1.44 -6.68 2.08
N LEU A 93 0.95 -6.17 0.95
CA LEU A 93 1.72 -6.00 -0.28
C LEU A 93 1.93 -4.50 -0.51
N LEU A 94 3.14 -4.13 -0.90
CA LEU A 94 3.47 -2.77 -1.27
C LEU A 94 3.41 -2.64 -2.78
N ALA A 95 2.97 -1.49 -3.27
CA ALA A 95 3.03 -1.20 -4.68
C ALA A 95 3.19 0.29 -4.96
N HIS A 96 3.92 0.64 -6.00
CA HIS A 96 3.84 1.99 -6.55
C HIS A 96 4.01 1.97 -8.06
N ASN A 97 3.53 3.03 -8.71
CA ASN A 97 3.69 3.22 -10.14
C ASN A 97 4.76 4.27 -10.45
N HIS A 98 5.53 4.05 -11.50
CA HIS A 98 6.43 5.04 -12.10
C HIS A 98 5.80 5.60 -13.38
N PRO A 99 5.26 6.85 -13.38
CA PRO A 99 4.75 7.51 -14.59
C PRO A 99 5.80 7.73 -15.68
N SER A 100 7.09 7.64 -15.34
CA SER A 100 8.21 7.68 -16.28
C SER A 100 8.25 6.46 -17.22
N GLY A 101 7.55 5.37 -16.86
CA GLY A 101 7.55 4.12 -17.60
C GLY A 101 8.78 3.24 -17.37
N ASN A 102 9.66 3.57 -16.42
CA ASN A 102 10.77 2.74 -16.00
C ASN A 102 10.41 1.97 -14.71
N PRO A 103 10.35 0.63 -14.69
CA PRO A 103 10.01 -0.14 -13.49
C PRO A 103 11.19 -0.38 -12.55
N GLU A 104 12.40 0.09 -12.87
CA GLU A 104 13.57 -0.14 -12.03
C GLU A 104 13.44 0.60 -10.68
N PRO A 105 13.67 -0.07 -9.53
CA PRO A 105 13.61 0.57 -8.22
C PRO A 105 14.69 1.63 -8.06
N SER A 106 14.32 2.77 -7.49
CA SER A 106 15.25 3.76 -6.98
C SER A 106 15.92 3.29 -5.68
N ARG A 107 16.92 4.05 -5.20
CA ARG A 107 17.54 3.76 -3.89
C ARG A 107 16.56 4.00 -2.76
N GLU A 108 15.69 4.99 -2.93
CA GLU A 108 14.63 5.39 -2.03
C GLU A 108 13.59 4.28 -1.91
N ASP A 109 13.19 3.64 -3.01
CA ASP A 109 12.26 2.50 -3.00
C ASP A 109 12.82 1.34 -2.20
N VAL A 110 14.09 0.99 -2.42
CA VAL A 110 14.77 -0.07 -1.69
C VAL A 110 14.86 0.27 -0.19
N ALA A 111 15.15 1.52 0.16
CA ALA A 111 15.24 1.96 1.54
C ALA A 111 13.88 1.89 2.25
N VAL A 112 12.82 2.40 1.62
CA VAL A 112 11.44 2.34 2.14
C VAL A 112 11.00 0.89 2.30
N THR A 113 11.26 0.03 1.31
CA THR A 113 10.93 -1.40 1.38
C THR A 113 11.56 -2.04 2.60
N ARG A 114 12.87 -1.84 2.81
CA ARG A 114 13.59 -2.41 3.96
C ARG A 114 13.00 -1.92 5.27
N GLN A 115 12.72 -0.63 5.38
CA GLN A 115 12.14 -0.04 6.59
C GLN A 115 10.76 -0.63 6.91
N LEU A 116 9.92 -0.82 5.89
CA LEU A 116 8.58 -1.40 6.03
C LEU A 116 8.64 -2.90 6.36
N VAL A 117 9.57 -3.65 5.77
CA VAL A 117 9.80 -5.07 6.10
C VAL A 117 10.19 -5.22 7.57
N GLU A 118 11.12 -4.42 8.07
CA GLU A 118 11.53 -4.48 9.49
C GLU A 118 10.39 -4.06 10.42
N ALA A 119 9.65 -3.01 10.09
CA ALA A 119 8.48 -2.60 10.87
C ALA A 119 7.39 -3.69 10.85
N GLY A 120 7.15 -4.35 9.72
CA GLY A 120 6.18 -5.44 9.60
C GLY A 120 6.51 -6.64 10.48
N LYS A 121 7.80 -6.98 10.63
CA LYS A 121 8.26 -8.01 11.58
C LYS A 121 7.90 -7.64 13.02
N VAL A 122 8.14 -6.38 13.42
CA VAL A 122 7.84 -5.89 14.78
C VAL A 122 6.33 -5.87 15.03
N MET A 123 5.54 -5.47 14.03
CA MET A 123 4.08 -5.37 14.14
C MET A 123 3.36 -6.71 14.03
N GLY A 124 4.03 -7.79 13.63
CA GLY A 124 3.40 -9.08 13.33
C GLY A 124 2.54 -9.06 12.05
N ILE A 125 2.78 -8.11 11.15
CA ILE A 125 2.10 -7.96 9.86
C ILE A 125 3.18 -7.98 8.77
N PRO A 126 3.55 -9.16 8.24
CA PRO A 126 4.64 -9.27 7.27
C PRO A 126 4.32 -8.52 5.97
N VAL A 127 5.37 -7.95 5.38
CA VAL A 127 5.36 -7.44 4.01
C VAL A 127 5.73 -8.59 3.08
N HIS A 128 4.82 -8.98 2.18
CA HIS A 128 5.03 -10.13 1.28
C HIS A 128 5.87 -9.77 0.06
N ASP A 129 5.63 -8.61 -0.53
CA ASP A 129 6.32 -8.17 -1.76
C ASP A 129 6.19 -6.65 -1.92
N HIS A 130 7.00 -6.09 -2.84
CA HIS A 130 6.90 -4.71 -3.30
C HIS A 130 6.94 -4.63 -4.83
N LEU A 131 5.78 -4.33 -5.43
CA LEU A 131 5.62 -4.27 -6.88
C LEU A 131 5.77 -2.86 -7.43
N ILE A 132 6.64 -2.71 -8.42
CA ILE A 132 6.85 -1.44 -9.13
C ILE A 132 6.25 -1.57 -10.52
N ARG A 133 5.26 -0.72 -10.83
CA ARG A 133 4.58 -0.73 -12.12
C ARG A 133 5.05 0.44 -12.98
N ALA A 134 5.63 0.14 -14.14
CA ALA A 134 5.77 1.14 -15.19
C ALA A 134 4.38 1.53 -15.73
N THR A 135 4.03 2.81 -15.58
CA THR A 135 2.82 3.40 -16.17
C THR A 135 3.24 4.46 -17.18
N ARG A 136 2.64 4.48 -18.37
CA ARG A 136 2.81 5.57 -19.34
C ARG A 136 1.47 6.24 -19.55
N TYR A 137 1.43 7.54 -19.38
CA TYR A 137 0.29 8.35 -19.80
C TYR A 137 0.11 8.24 -21.30
N ARG A 138 -1.10 7.90 -21.74
CA ARG A 138 -1.56 8.13 -23.11
C ARG A 138 -2.38 9.40 -23.15
#